data_AF-A0A434GA13-F1
#
_entry.id   AF-A0A434GA13-F1
#
_cell.length_a   1.000
_cell.length_b   1.000
_cell.length_c   1.000
_cell.angle_alpha   90.00
_cell.angle_beta   90.00
_cell.angle_gamma   90.00
#
_symmetry.space_group_name_H-M   'P 1'
#
loop_
_entity.id
_entity.type
_entity.pdbx_description
1 polymer ?
#
loop_
_entity_poly.entity_id
_entity_poly.type
_entity_poly.pdbx_seq_one_letter_code
_entity_poly.pdbx_strand_id
1 'polypeptide(L)'
;AMASINVKPWGVQVAGNFRRSAAIGQWLRVKSRFPALLASHDPVVSRVRTPIGRRGIYAVRIGADSRGEANGICNKLQSVGGACVVMRNR
;
A
#
# COMPACT_ATOMS: atom_id res chain seq x y z
N ALA A 1 21.07 10.66 -10.63
CA ALA A 1 20.37 11.03 -9.38
C ALA A 1 19.15 10.14 -9.25
N MET A 2 19.13 9.19 -8.30
CA MET A 2 17.89 8.46 -8.01
C MET A 2 16.93 9.47 -7.41
N ALA A 3 15.83 9.77 -8.11
CA ALA A 3 14.80 10.65 -7.58
C ALA A 3 14.44 10.15 -6.18
N SER A 4 14.69 10.96 -5.17
CA SER A 4 14.24 10.72 -3.80
C SER A 4 12.72 10.78 -3.85
N ILE A 5 12.10 9.62 -4.09
CA ILE A 5 10.67 9.45 -3.87
C ILE A 5 10.45 9.88 -2.43
N ASN A 6 9.76 10.99 -2.24
CA ASN A 6 9.47 11.52 -0.91
C ASN A 6 8.44 10.57 -0.30
N VAL A 7 8.94 9.48 0.30
CA VAL A 7 8.10 8.46 0.91
C VAL A 7 7.45 9.10 2.12
N LYS A 8 6.13 9.27 2.03
CA LYS A 8 5.31 9.76 3.13
C LYS A 8 5.60 8.96 4.41
N PRO A 9 5.59 9.58 5.61
CA PRO A 9 6.00 8.93 6.86
C PRO A 9 5.12 7.73 7.26
N TRP A 10 3.88 7.67 6.77
CA TRP A 10 2.97 6.53 6.98
C TRP A 10 2.56 5.92 5.64
N GLY A 11 2.25 4.62 5.68
CA GLY A 11 1.81 3.85 4.52
C GLY A 11 0.64 2.94 4.86
N VAL A 12 -0.34 2.89 3.98
CA VAL A 12 -1.44 1.92 4.02
C VAL A 12 -1.12 0.81 3.02
N GLN A 13 -0.69 -0.34 3.52
CA GLN A 13 -0.38 -1.49 2.68
C GLN A 13 -1.68 -2.18 2.24
N VAL A 14 -1.90 -2.23 0.94
CA VAL A 14 -3.14 -2.72 0.30
C VAL A 14 -2.91 -3.97 -0.55
N ALA A 15 -1.66 -4.24 -0.94
CA ALA A 15 -1.27 -5.47 -1.61
C ALA A 15 0.19 -5.83 -1.28
N GLY A 16 0.52 -7.12 -1.40
CA GLY A 16 1.85 -7.63 -1.11
C GLY A 16 2.09 -8.98 -1.79
N ASN A 17 3.19 -9.11 -2.54
CA ASN A 17 3.54 -10.38 -3.19
C ASN A 17 5.05 -10.52 -3.41
N PHE A 18 5.57 -11.74 -3.47
CA PHE A 18 6.97 -12.00 -3.83
C PHE A 18 7.33 -11.58 -5.26
N ARG A 19 6.34 -11.52 -6.17
CA ARG A 19 6.50 -11.06 -7.56
C ARG A 19 5.91 -9.65 -7.72
N ARG A 20 6.68 -8.73 -8.30
CA ARG A 20 6.26 -7.33 -8.50
C ARG A 20 4.97 -7.21 -9.32
N SER A 21 4.88 -7.93 -10.43
CA SER A 21 3.69 -7.92 -11.31
C SER A 21 2.43 -8.42 -10.60
N ALA A 22 2.55 -9.44 -9.75
CA ALA A 22 1.43 -9.97 -8.97
C ALA A 22 0.95 -8.96 -7.91
N ALA A 23 1.88 -8.25 -7.25
CA ALA A 23 1.55 -7.19 -6.30
C ALA A 23 0.81 -6.02 -6.99
N ILE A 24 1.30 -5.60 -8.16
CA ILE A 24 0.64 -4.55 -8.96
C ILE A 24 -0.73 -5.02 -9.45
N GLY A 25 -0.83 -6.25 -9.98
CA GLY A 25 -2.10 -6.81 -10.43
C GLY A 25 -3.12 -6.91 -9.30
N GLN A 26 -2.70 -7.26 -8.09
CA GLN A 26 -3.56 -7.24 -6.90
C GLN A 26 -4.06 -5.82 -6.59
N TRP A 27 -3.17 -4.82 -6.62
CA TRP A 27 -3.58 -3.42 -6.44
C TRP A 27 -4.61 -2.98 -7.49
N LEU A 28 -4.39 -3.28 -8.77
CA LEU A 28 -5.31 -2.90 -9.84
C LEU A 28 -6.71 -3.49 -9.62
N ARG A 29 -6.81 -4.76 -9.18
CA ARG A 29 -8.09 -5.39 -8.82
C ARG A 29 -8.77 -4.73 -7.61
N VAL A 30 -7.99 -4.30 -6.61
CA VAL A 30 -8.54 -3.59 -5.45
C VAL A 30 -9.02 -2.19 -5.87
N LYS A 31 -8.23 -1.47 -6.68
CA LYS A 31 -8.59 -0.16 -7.23
C LYS A 31 -9.84 -0.22 -8.10
N SER A 32 -10.00 -1.26 -8.92
CA SER A 32 -11.20 -1.45 -9.75
C SER A 32 -12.45 -1.82 -8.93
N ARG A 33 -12.28 -2.49 -7.79
CA ARG A 33 -13.39 -2.84 -6.89
C ARG A 33 -13.87 -1.65 -6.06
N PHE A 34 -12.98 -0.71 -5.73
CA PHE A 34 -13.28 0.44 -4.88
C PHE A 34 -12.84 1.78 -5.51
N PRO A 35 -13.32 2.11 -6.73
CA PRO A 35 -12.83 3.27 -7.47
C PRO A 35 -13.12 4.60 -6.74
N ALA A 36 -14.29 4.74 -6.11
CA ALA A 36 -14.66 5.95 -5.37
C ALA A 36 -13.69 6.30 -4.24
N LEU A 37 -13.03 5.30 -3.64
CA LEU A 37 -12.06 5.51 -2.56
C LEU A 37 -10.62 5.59 -3.09
N LEU A 38 -10.28 4.82 -4.12
CA LEU A 38 -8.89 4.56 -4.51
C LEU A 38 -8.46 5.21 -5.83
N ALA A 39 -9.38 5.80 -6.61
CA ALA A 39 -9.05 6.43 -7.89
C ALA A 39 -7.99 7.52 -7.77
N SER A 40 -8.12 8.39 -6.76
CA SER A 40 -7.24 9.53 -6.48
C SER A 40 -5.93 9.18 -5.76
N HIS A 41 -5.74 7.90 -5.42
CA HIS A 41 -4.53 7.46 -4.71
C HIS A 41 -3.55 6.81 -5.69
N ASP A 42 -2.33 7.34 -5.71
CA ASP A 42 -1.19 6.75 -6.39
C ASP A 42 -0.31 6.01 -5.39
N PRO A 43 -0.28 4.67 -5.42
CA PRO A 43 0.52 3.94 -4.46
C PRO A 43 1.98 3.86 -4.88
N VAL A 44 2.83 3.66 -3.89
CA VAL A 44 4.25 3.34 -4.07
C VAL A 44 4.43 1.82 -3.95
N VAL A 45 5.24 1.25 -4.84
CA VAL A 45 5.65 -0.16 -4.77
C VAL A 45 7.06 -0.24 -4.22
N SER A 46 7.20 -0.76 -3.00
CA SER A 46 8.48 -0.88 -2.30
C SER A 46 8.82 -2.34 -2.02
N ARG A 47 10.11 -2.69 -2.10
CA ARG A 47 10.58 -4.03 -1.70
C ARG A 47 10.87 -4.03 -0.21
N VAL A 48 10.20 -4.88 0.56
CA VAL A 48 10.28 -4.92 2.02
C VAL A 48 10.61 -6.31 2.52
N ARG A 49 11.47 -6.40 3.54
CA ARG A 49 11.76 -7.67 4.21
C ARG A 49 10.58 -8.06 5.09
N THR A 50 10.25 -9.35 5.08
CA THR A 50 9.23 -9.94 5.94
C THR A 50 9.89 -10.99 6.83
N PRO A 51 9.39 -11.20 8.06
CA PRO A 51 9.85 -12.32 8.90
C PRO A 51 9.57 -13.69 8.26
N ILE A 52 8.54 -13.74 7.42
CA ILE A 52 8.11 -14.94 6.71
C ILE A 52 8.97 -15.09 5.45
N GLY A 53 9.99 -15.96 5.53
CA GLY A 53 10.80 -16.42 4.41
C GLY A 53 12.09 -15.61 4.15
N ARG A 54 12.97 -16.18 3.32
CA ARG A 54 14.28 -15.57 2.97
C ARG A 54 14.18 -14.41 1.96
N ARG A 55 13.02 -14.22 1.32
CA ARG A 55 12.82 -13.24 0.25
C ARG A 55 11.87 -12.14 0.72
N GLY A 56 12.25 -10.89 0.52
CA GLY A 56 11.32 -9.76 0.71
C GLY A 56 10.18 -9.78 -0.32
N ILE A 57 9.08 -9.13 0.03
CA ILE A 57 7.92 -8.94 -0.85
C ILE A 57 7.97 -7.56 -1.50
N TYR A 58 7.28 -7.41 -2.63
CA TYR A 58 6.86 -6.12 -3.15
C TYR A 58 5.55 -5.74 -2.45
N ALA A 59 5.61 -4.71 -1.61
CA ALA A 59 4.46 -4.12 -0.94
C ALA A 59 3.96 -2.91 -1.72
N VAL A 60 2.65 -2.84 -1.93
CA VAL A 60 1.98 -1.67 -2.52
C VAL A 60 1.36 -0.86 -1.40
N ARG A 61 1.75 0.41 -1.29
CA ARG A 61 1.34 1.29 -0.18
C ARG A 61 0.81 2.63 -0.68
N ILE A 62 -0.29 3.08 -0.11
CA ILE A 62 -0.76 4.46 -0.23
C ILE A 62 -0.03 5.28 0.82
N GLY A 63 0.64 6.36 0.43
CA GLY A 63 1.35 7.25 1.36
C GLY A 63 0.40 8.16 2.13
N ALA A 64 0.74 8.46 3.39
CA ALA A 64 0.00 9.38 4.25
C ALA A 64 0.97 10.18 5.15
N ASP A 65 0.66 11.45 5.39
CA ASP A 65 1.45 12.36 6.22
C ASP A 65 1.33 12.06 7.71
N SER A 66 0.24 11.41 8.13
CA SER A 66 0.02 11.06 9.54
C SER A 66 -0.57 9.65 9.71
N ARG A 67 -0.42 9.11 10.94
CA ARG A 67 -1.09 7.86 11.34
C ARG A 67 -2.61 7.97 11.24
N GLY A 68 -3.16 9.13 11.60
CA GLY A 68 -4.59 9.40 11.58
C GLY A 68 -5.16 9.34 10.17
N GLU A 69 -4.48 9.99 9.22
CA GLU A 69 -4.83 9.92 7.79
C GLU A 69 -4.74 8.49 7.26
N ALA A 70 -3.65 7.77 7.54
CA ALA A 70 -3.48 6.38 7.13
C ALA A 70 -4.60 5.47 7.67
N ASN A 71 -4.95 5.63 8.95
CA ASN A 71 -6.07 4.93 9.59
C ASN A 71 -7.40 5.31 8.93
N GLY A 72 -7.62 6.58 8.60
CA GLY A 72 -8.84 7.03 7.92
C GLY A 72 -9.03 6.36 6.56
N ILE A 73 -7.97 6.28 5.75
CA ILE A 73 -7.98 5.56 4.47
C ILE A 73 -8.26 4.08 4.70
N CYS A 74 -7.54 3.45 5.63
CA CYS A 74 -7.66 2.01 5.87
C CYS A 74 -9.05 1.63 6.42
N ASN A 75 -9.60 2.41 7.37
CA ASN A 75 -10.92 2.18 7.93
C ASN A 75 -12.03 2.31 6.87
N LYS A 76 -11.96 3.31 5.99
CA LYS A 76 -12.89 3.45 4.85
C LYS A 76 -12.82 2.27 3.90
N LEU A 77 -11.61 1.73 3.67
CA LEU A 77 -11.43 0.56 2.81
C LEU A 77 -11.99 -0.71 3.48
N GLN A 78 -11.75 -0.89 4.77
CA GLN A 78 -12.28 -2.02 5.55
C GLN A 78 -13.81 -1.97 5.67
N SER A 79 -14.41 -0.79 5.83
CA SER A 79 -15.87 -0.64 5.96
C SER A 79 -16.64 -1.04 4.70
N VAL A 80 -15.98 -1.05 3.53
CA VAL A 80 -16.54 -1.53 2.26
C VAL A 80 -16.06 -2.95 1.90
N GLY A 81 -15.44 -3.67 2.84
CA GLY A 81 -15.00 -5.06 2.67
C GLY A 81 -13.65 -5.24 1.98
N GLY A 82 -12.83 -4.18 1.91
CA GLY A 82 -11.44 -4.24 1.51
C GLY A 82 -10.50 -4.61 2.67
N ALA A 83 -9.23 -4.85 2.35
CA ALA A 83 -8.21 -5.21 3.33
C ALA A 83 -7.02 -4.25 3.24
N CYS A 84 -6.48 -3.88 4.39
CA CYS A 84 -5.31 -3.03 4.51
C CYS A 84 -4.63 -3.17 5.87
N VAL A 85 -3.37 -2.75 5.92
CA VAL A 85 -2.59 -2.63 7.16
C VAL A 85 -1.89 -1.28 7.18
N VAL A 86 -2.04 -0.53 8.27
CA VAL A 86 -1.34 0.74 8.48
C VAL A 86 0.01 0.49 9.10
N MET A 87 1.05 1.12 8.55
CA MET A 87 2.41 1.02 9.06
C MET A 87 3.19 2.30 8.88
N ARG A 88 4.19 2.51 9.74
CA ARG A 88 5.15 3.60 9.57
C ARG A 88 6.13 3.22 8.45
N ASN A 89 6.33 4.12 7.50
CA ASN A 89 7.39 3.98 6.52
C ASN A 89 8.72 4.34 7.20
N ARG A 90 9.76 3.54 6.93
CA ARG A 90 11.13 3.73 7.40
C ARG A 90 12.03 3.84 6.19
#